data_AF-A0AA91M4L3-F1
#
_entry.id   AF-A0AA91M4L3-F1
#
_cell.length_a   1.000
_cell.length_b   1.000
_cell.length_c   1.000
_cell.angle_alpha   90.00
_cell.angle_beta   90.00
_cell.angle_gamma   90.00
#
_symmetry.space_group_name_H-M   'P 1'
#
loop_
_entity.id
_entity.type
_entity.pdbx_description
1 polymer ?
#
loop_
_entity_poly.entity_id
_entity_poly.type
_entity_poly.pdbx_seq_one_letter_code
_entity_poly.pdbx_strand_id
1 'polypeptide(L)'
;MSSESDDEQSRAPSGPPAHASRPLPRFSRIAAWAGGAAAVIAIGVGTSALIRLPGDTASGPRTFDAITVESAPTAVLPLSEPEILELLDRRPEYGPLSDPARRAGCLAGLGYPASTQILGAREITVNGHPGVLLLIPDTPAGNVIALAVAPHCSSADTGLLADTTVRRP
;
A
#
# COMPACT_ATOMS: atom_id res chain seq x y z
N MET A 1 -71.63 6.13 -52.82
CA MET A 1 -70.37 6.41 -53.54
C MET A 1 -69.31 6.63 -52.49
N SER A 2 -68.71 5.57 -51.92
CA SER A 2 -67.74 4.67 -52.57
C SER A 2 -66.43 5.42 -52.80
N SER A 3 -65.55 5.38 -51.79
CA SER A 3 -64.13 5.63 -51.98
C SER A 3 -63.56 4.44 -52.75
N GLU A 4 -63.09 4.75 -53.95
CA GLU A 4 -62.44 3.83 -54.88
C GLU A 4 -61.10 3.39 -54.28
N SER A 5 -60.91 2.08 -54.26
CA SER A 5 -59.61 1.43 -54.14
C SER A 5 -58.95 1.44 -55.52
N ASP A 6 -57.70 1.85 -55.60
CA ASP A 6 -56.82 1.39 -56.67
C ASP A 6 -55.50 0.91 -56.07
N ASP A 7 -55.25 -0.33 -56.43
CA ASP A 7 -54.17 -1.22 -56.09
C ASP A 7 -52.89 -0.93 -56.91
N GLU A 8 -51.88 -1.75 -56.64
CA GLU A 8 -50.68 -2.02 -57.44
C GLU A 8 -49.48 -1.08 -57.25
N GLN A 9 -48.47 -1.44 -56.46
CA GLN A 9 -47.57 -2.60 -56.61
C GLN A 9 -46.79 -2.59 -57.93
N SER A 10 -45.53 -2.15 -57.91
CA SER A 10 -44.44 -2.99 -58.41
C SER A 10 -43.06 -2.44 -58.03
N ARG A 11 -42.09 -3.36 -58.02
CA ARG A 11 -40.90 -3.40 -57.17
C ARG A 11 -39.62 -3.26 -58.01
N ALA A 12 -38.73 -2.36 -57.56
CA ALA A 12 -37.25 -2.41 -57.60
C ALA A 12 -36.54 -2.54 -58.98
N PRO A 13 -35.20 -2.65 -59.04
CA PRO A 13 -34.12 -1.92 -58.35
C PRO A 13 -33.15 -1.28 -59.36
N SER A 14 -32.47 -0.20 -58.98
CA SER A 14 -31.21 0.20 -59.64
C SER A 14 -30.13 0.30 -58.57
N GLY A 15 -29.27 -0.70 -58.54
CA GLY A 15 -28.14 -0.82 -57.62
C GLY A 15 -27.01 0.20 -57.86
N PRO A 16 -26.00 0.22 -56.96
CA PRO A 16 -25.13 1.36 -56.67
C PRO A 16 -23.80 1.29 -57.47
N PRO A 17 -23.00 2.37 -57.56
CA PRO A 17 -22.06 2.67 -56.48
C PRO A 17 -21.83 4.16 -56.17
N ALA A 18 -21.37 4.36 -54.92
CA ALA A 18 -20.44 5.37 -54.42
C ALA A 18 -20.34 6.70 -55.17
N HIS A 19 -20.59 7.82 -54.49
CA HIS A 19 -19.58 8.87 -54.26
C HIS A 19 -20.12 9.90 -53.25
N ALA A 20 -19.19 10.52 -52.53
CA ALA A 20 -19.37 11.61 -51.57
C ALA A 20 -19.76 11.22 -50.13
N SER A 21 -18.94 10.35 -49.54
CA SER A 21 -18.44 10.52 -48.18
C SER A 21 -18.09 11.99 -47.93
N ARG A 22 -18.90 12.71 -47.15
CA ARG A 22 -18.52 13.98 -46.53
C ARG A 22 -18.55 13.84 -45.01
N PRO A 23 -17.59 14.45 -44.30
CA PRO A 23 -16.75 13.74 -43.35
C PRO A 23 -17.24 13.90 -41.90
N LEU A 24 -17.22 12.81 -41.13
CA LEU A 24 -16.95 12.91 -39.70
C LEU A 24 -15.47 13.34 -39.58
N PRO A 25 -15.10 14.30 -38.71
CA PRO A 25 -15.18 14.04 -37.27
C PRO A 25 -15.32 15.28 -36.35
N ARG A 26 -16.25 15.24 -35.39
CA ARG A 26 -16.26 16.17 -34.23
C ARG A 26 -15.28 15.76 -33.12
N PHE A 27 -14.19 15.08 -33.49
CA PHE A 27 -13.05 14.70 -32.64
C PHE A 27 -11.98 15.82 -32.54
N SER A 28 -12.33 17.08 -32.83
CA SER A 28 -11.38 18.21 -32.77
C SER A 28 -11.23 18.85 -31.38
N ARG A 29 -11.63 18.18 -30.30
CA ARG A 29 -11.22 18.57 -28.93
C ARG A 29 -9.91 17.90 -28.48
N ILE A 30 -9.11 17.41 -29.44
CA ILE A 30 -7.74 16.92 -29.21
C ILE A 30 -6.69 17.96 -29.70
N ALA A 31 -7.10 19.15 -30.15
CA ALA A 31 -6.19 20.20 -30.58
C ALA A 31 -6.05 21.33 -29.54
N ALA A 32 -5.45 21.00 -28.39
CA ALA A 32 -4.88 22.00 -27.48
C ALA A 32 -3.58 21.45 -26.85
N TRP A 33 -2.71 20.90 -27.69
CA TRP A 33 -1.28 20.78 -27.42
C TRP A 33 -0.56 21.83 -28.26
N ALA A 34 -0.35 23.03 -27.71
CA ALA A 34 0.72 23.98 -28.09
C ALA A 34 0.57 25.30 -27.31
N GLY A 35 1.20 25.41 -26.14
CA GLY A 35 1.37 26.71 -25.49
C GLY A 35 1.76 26.60 -24.01
N GLY A 36 3.05 26.58 -23.69
CA GLY A 36 3.49 26.78 -22.30
C GLY A 36 4.52 25.77 -21.83
N ALA A 37 5.75 25.92 -22.32
CA ALA A 37 6.90 25.24 -21.77
C ALA A 37 7.29 25.80 -20.39
N ALA A 38 7.82 24.89 -19.57
CA ALA A 38 8.96 25.12 -18.68
C ALA A 38 8.77 25.99 -17.43
N ALA A 39 8.27 25.38 -16.35
CA ALA A 39 8.96 25.29 -15.06
C ALA A 39 8.07 24.60 -14.01
N VAL A 40 8.61 23.58 -13.34
CA VAL A 40 8.05 22.89 -12.14
C VAL A 40 6.75 22.12 -12.43
N ILE A 41 6.73 20.80 -12.64
CA ILE A 41 7.04 19.74 -11.67
C ILE A 41 7.72 18.56 -12.41
N ALA A 42 8.98 18.75 -12.78
CA ALA A 42 9.90 17.64 -12.97
C ALA A 42 10.43 17.21 -11.59
N ILE A 43 9.54 16.72 -10.72
CA ILE A 43 9.93 15.96 -9.53
C ILE A 43 9.61 14.52 -9.88
N GLY A 44 10.62 13.85 -10.42
CA GLY A 44 10.54 12.45 -10.74
C GLY A 44 10.15 11.64 -9.52
N VAL A 45 9.17 10.77 -9.69
CA VAL A 45 9.12 9.52 -8.92
C VAL A 45 10.16 8.57 -9.53
N GLY A 46 11.40 9.07 -9.61
CA GLY A 46 12.61 8.39 -10.06
C GLY A 46 13.53 8.03 -8.90
N THR A 47 13.02 8.08 -7.66
CA THR A 47 13.76 7.76 -6.43
C THR A 47 12.98 6.80 -5.53
N SER A 48 12.07 6.00 -6.08
CA SER A 48 11.34 4.98 -5.33
C SER A 48 12.17 3.71 -5.03
N ALA A 49 13.37 3.53 -5.58
CA ALA A 49 14.11 2.26 -5.44
C ALA A 49 15.64 2.35 -5.22
N LEU A 50 16.24 3.54 -5.19
CA LEU A 50 17.71 3.69 -5.05
C LEU A 50 18.16 4.46 -3.78
N ILE A 51 17.24 4.95 -2.94
CA ILE A 51 17.58 5.69 -1.70
C ILE A 51 17.26 4.90 -0.41
N ARG A 52 16.66 3.70 -0.50
CA ARG A 52 16.60 2.77 0.64
C ARG A 52 17.41 1.51 0.36
N LEU A 53 18.70 1.71 0.19
CA LEU A 53 19.70 0.73 0.64
C LEU A 53 20.33 1.32 1.91
N PRO A 54 20.01 0.75 3.07
CA PRO A 54 21.06 0.23 3.92
C PRO A 54 20.90 -1.30 3.87
N GLY A 55 21.79 -2.07 3.24
CA GLY A 55 23.23 -1.90 3.39
C GLY A 55 23.56 -2.09 4.87
N ASP A 56 23.57 -3.34 5.30
CA ASP A 56 24.28 -3.86 6.46
C ASP A 56 24.36 -2.97 7.70
N THR A 57 23.51 -3.23 8.68
CA THR A 57 24.00 -3.21 10.07
C THR A 57 23.30 -4.28 10.89
N ALA A 58 23.80 -5.50 10.78
CA ALA A 58 23.82 -6.37 11.95
C ALA A 58 24.65 -5.66 13.01
N SER A 59 23.99 -4.95 13.93
CA SER A 59 24.65 -4.38 15.10
C SER A 59 24.80 -5.47 16.16
N GLY A 60 25.75 -6.38 15.92
CA GLY A 60 26.41 -7.10 17.01
C GLY A 60 27.17 -6.11 17.91
N PRO A 61 27.53 -6.50 19.15
CA PRO A 61 27.98 -5.57 20.18
C PRO A 61 29.25 -4.83 19.73
N ARG A 62 29.09 -3.56 19.37
CA ARG A 62 30.19 -2.62 19.16
C ARG A 62 30.60 -2.08 20.53
N THR A 63 31.45 -2.82 21.21
CA THR A 63 32.25 -2.31 22.32
C THR A 63 33.25 -1.31 21.75
N PHE A 64 32.96 -0.01 21.76
CA PHE A 64 34.00 1.03 21.77
C PHE A 64 33.50 2.28 22.51
N ASP A 65 34.30 2.61 23.51
CA ASP A 65 34.17 3.65 24.52
C ASP A 65 34.08 5.07 23.93
N ALA A 66 33.40 5.95 24.66
CA ALA A 66 33.46 7.41 24.57
C ALA A 66 33.11 8.12 23.24
N ILE A 67 31.82 8.18 22.90
CA ILE A 67 31.22 9.41 22.34
C ILE A 67 29.84 9.61 22.99
N THR A 68 29.72 10.65 23.80
CA THR A 68 28.47 11.16 24.35
C THR A 68 27.62 11.76 23.21
N VAL A 69 26.99 10.89 22.42
CA VAL A 69 25.80 11.28 21.66
C VAL A 69 24.63 10.87 22.53
N GLU A 70 24.02 11.86 23.17
CA GLU A 70 22.70 11.77 23.77
C GLU A 70 21.71 11.48 22.63
N SER A 71 21.66 10.21 22.26
CA SER A 71 20.76 9.70 21.24
C SER A 71 19.37 9.90 21.81
N ALA A 72 18.60 10.78 21.18
CA ALA A 72 17.15 10.82 21.38
C ALA A 72 16.65 9.37 21.36
N PRO A 73 15.82 8.94 22.33
CA PRO A 73 15.50 7.54 22.50
C PRO A 73 14.80 7.05 21.24
N THR A 74 15.52 6.32 20.39
CA THR A 74 14.93 5.45 19.37
C THR A 74 13.85 4.67 20.07
N ALA A 75 12.62 4.68 19.56
CA ALA A 75 11.54 3.91 20.15
C ALA A 75 11.90 2.43 20.08
N VAL A 76 12.47 1.92 21.18
CA VAL A 76 12.86 0.52 21.31
C VAL A 76 11.63 -0.23 21.76
N LEU A 77 11.35 -1.37 21.12
CA LEU A 77 10.36 -2.29 21.66
C LEU A 77 10.77 -2.66 23.10
N PRO A 78 9.84 -2.64 24.07
CA PRO A 78 10.14 -3.01 25.45
C PRO A 78 10.38 -4.53 25.63
N LEU A 79 10.65 -5.25 24.55
CA LEU A 79 10.81 -6.70 24.49
C LEU A 79 12.16 -7.04 23.89
N SER A 80 12.82 -8.02 24.49
CA SER A 80 14.02 -8.63 23.94
C SER A 80 13.67 -9.57 22.77
N GLU A 81 14.62 -9.82 21.86
CA GLU A 81 14.45 -10.78 20.76
C GLU A 81 13.90 -12.16 21.17
N PRO A 82 14.38 -12.82 22.25
CA PRO A 82 13.83 -14.12 22.66
C PRO A 82 12.37 -14.01 23.10
N GLU A 83 11.96 -12.92 23.77
CA GLU A 83 10.56 -12.72 24.16
C GLU A 83 9.66 -12.50 22.95
N ILE A 84 10.16 -11.84 21.89
CA ILE A 84 9.44 -11.70 20.62
C ILE A 84 9.21 -13.08 19.98
N LEU A 85 10.21 -13.96 20.01
CA LEU A 85 10.09 -15.31 19.46
C LEU A 85 9.13 -16.19 20.26
N GLU A 86 9.10 -16.07 21.60
CA GLU A 86 8.12 -16.79 22.42
C GLU A 86 6.66 -16.45 22.08
N LEU A 87 6.38 -15.25 21.56
CA LEU A 87 5.03 -14.88 21.13
C LEU A 87 4.55 -15.69 19.92
N LEU A 88 5.47 -16.27 19.15
CA LEU A 88 5.12 -17.13 18.01
C LEU A 88 4.53 -18.48 18.46
N ASP A 89 4.87 -18.93 19.68
CA ASP A 89 4.37 -20.17 20.26
C ASP A 89 3.05 -19.98 21.05
N ARG A 90 2.59 -18.73 21.19
CA ARG A 90 1.39 -18.38 21.95
C ARG A 90 0.26 -17.93 21.03
N ARG A 91 -0.98 -18.03 21.51
CA ARG A 91 -2.14 -17.51 20.78
C ARG A 91 -2.02 -15.98 20.68
N PRO A 92 -2.21 -15.38 19.49
CA PRO A 92 -2.11 -13.93 19.34
C PRO A 92 -3.15 -13.18 20.19
N GLU A 93 -2.69 -12.24 21.00
CA GLU A 93 -3.50 -11.35 21.82
C GLU A 93 -3.54 -9.96 21.18
N TYR A 94 -4.60 -9.69 20.41
CA TYR A 94 -4.72 -8.46 19.61
C TYR A 94 -5.27 -7.27 20.38
N GLY A 95 -5.91 -7.49 21.52
CA GLY A 95 -6.47 -6.40 22.32
C GLY A 95 -7.46 -5.52 21.56
N PRO A 96 -7.28 -4.18 21.55
CA PRO A 96 -8.07 -3.23 20.76
C PRO A 96 -8.10 -3.49 19.25
N LEU A 97 -7.13 -4.25 18.72
CA LEU A 97 -7.07 -4.66 17.31
C LEU A 97 -7.70 -6.04 17.06
N SER A 98 -8.63 -6.48 17.91
CA SER A 98 -9.34 -7.76 17.77
C SER A 98 -10.22 -7.85 16.51
N ASP A 99 -10.65 -6.72 15.94
CA ASP A 99 -11.37 -6.68 14.65
C ASP A 99 -10.45 -7.04 13.45
N PRO A 100 -10.74 -8.12 12.71
CA PRO A 100 -9.94 -8.53 11.56
C PRO A 100 -9.87 -7.49 10.44
N ALA A 101 -10.95 -6.75 10.17
CA ALA A 101 -10.97 -5.75 9.10
C ALA A 101 -10.03 -4.58 9.45
N ARG A 102 -10.03 -4.17 10.71
CA ARG A 102 -9.09 -3.18 11.23
C ARG A 102 -7.63 -3.60 11.09
N ARG A 103 -7.30 -4.86 11.39
CA ARG A 103 -5.93 -5.38 11.21
C ARG A 103 -5.51 -5.40 9.75
N ALA A 104 -6.39 -5.87 8.87
CA ALA A 104 -6.13 -5.89 7.44
C ALA A 104 -5.88 -4.47 6.89
N GLY A 105 -6.69 -3.50 7.32
CA GLY A 105 -6.51 -2.10 6.98
C GLY A 105 -5.22 -1.50 7.54
N CYS A 106 -4.89 -1.78 8.81
CA CYS A 106 -3.65 -1.37 9.46
C CYS A 106 -2.41 -1.85 8.68
N LEU A 107 -2.37 -3.13 8.32
CA LEU A 107 -1.30 -3.71 7.52
C LEU A 107 -1.21 -3.06 6.13
N ALA A 108 -2.35 -2.87 5.46
CA ALA A 108 -2.39 -2.19 4.17
C ALA A 108 -1.87 -0.74 4.25
N GLY A 109 -2.24 0.00 5.30
CA GLY A 109 -1.75 1.36 5.54
C GLY A 109 -0.24 1.40 5.81
N LEU A 110 0.31 0.36 6.44
CA LEU A 110 1.74 0.18 6.68
C LEU A 110 2.50 -0.32 5.43
N GLY A 111 1.80 -0.62 4.33
CA GLY A 111 2.40 -1.10 3.08
C GLY A 111 2.58 -2.61 2.99
N TYR A 112 2.05 -3.37 3.95
CA TYR A 112 2.01 -4.83 3.90
C TYR A 112 0.72 -5.32 3.24
N PRO A 113 0.72 -6.48 2.57
CA PRO A 113 -0.51 -7.08 2.07
C PRO A 113 -1.56 -7.21 3.18
N ALA A 114 -2.80 -6.80 2.93
CA ALA A 114 -3.90 -6.93 3.88
C ALA A 114 -4.18 -8.38 4.31
N SER A 115 -3.76 -9.33 3.47
CA SER A 115 -3.82 -10.78 3.69
C SER A 115 -2.61 -11.35 4.44
N THR A 116 -1.66 -10.51 4.87
CA THR A 116 -0.46 -10.98 5.58
C THR A 116 -0.88 -11.69 6.87
N GLN A 117 -0.37 -12.91 7.06
CA GLN A 117 -0.64 -13.67 8.27
C GLN A 117 0.12 -13.04 9.44
N ILE A 118 -0.61 -12.70 10.50
CA ILE A 118 -0.01 -12.28 11.76
C ILE A 118 0.34 -13.54 12.56
N LEU A 119 1.63 -13.73 12.80
CA LEU A 119 2.19 -14.89 13.49
C LEU A 119 2.01 -14.81 15.00
N GLY A 120 2.02 -13.59 15.54
CA GLY A 120 1.89 -13.33 16.98
C GLY A 120 1.40 -11.92 17.22
N ALA A 121 0.73 -11.71 18.36
CA ALA A 121 0.33 -10.39 18.79
C ALA A 121 0.31 -10.28 20.32
N ARG A 122 0.62 -9.09 20.84
CA ARG A 122 0.58 -8.79 22.27
C ARG A 122 0.41 -7.30 22.53
N GLU A 123 -0.36 -6.94 23.56
CA GLU A 123 -0.39 -5.56 24.06
C GLU A 123 0.92 -5.19 24.77
N ILE A 124 1.47 -4.02 24.44
CA ILE A 124 2.73 -3.52 24.96
C ILE A 124 2.63 -2.01 25.24
N THR A 125 3.62 -1.45 25.91
CA THR A 125 3.74 0.00 26.08
C THR A 125 5.08 0.46 25.54
N VAL A 126 5.08 1.28 24.50
CA VAL A 126 6.30 1.83 23.88
C VAL A 126 6.44 3.27 24.31
N ASN A 127 7.51 3.61 25.05
CA ASN A 127 7.75 4.97 25.52
C ASN A 127 6.54 5.61 26.22
N GLY A 128 5.82 4.86 27.07
CA GLY A 128 4.63 5.33 27.77
C GLY A 128 3.34 5.37 26.93
N HIS A 129 3.39 4.98 25.65
CA HIS A 129 2.23 4.92 24.77
C HIS A 129 1.70 3.48 24.69
N PRO A 130 0.41 3.24 24.95
CA PRO A 130 -0.17 1.92 24.76
C PRO A 130 -0.10 1.54 23.29
N GLY A 131 0.24 0.28 23.01
CA GLY A 131 0.34 -0.25 21.66
C GLY A 131 0.07 -1.74 21.61
N VAL A 132 -0.06 -2.26 20.40
CA VAL A 132 -0.18 -3.68 20.10
C VAL A 132 1.00 -4.05 19.21
N LEU A 133 1.80 -5.00 19.67
CA LEU A 133 2.85 -5.62 18.87
C LEU A 133 2.23 -6.63 17.93
N LEU A 134 2.55 -6.54 16.64
CA LEU A 134 2.16 -7.49 15.61
C LEU A 134 3.42 -8.11 15.01
N LEU A 135 3.47 -9.44 14.97
CA LEU A 135 4.57 -10.17 14.34
C LEU A 135 4.12 -10.70 13.00
N ILE A 136 4.84 -10.37 11.92
CA ILE A 136 4.53 -10.81 10.56
C ILE A 136 5.76 -11.47 9.93
N PRO A 137 5.58 -12.36 8.94
CA PRO A 137 6.71 -12.97 8.25
C PRO A 137 7.41 -11.95 7.33
N ASP A 138 8.74 -11.98 7.32
CA ASP A 138 9.57 -11.30 6.32
C ASP A 138 9.83 -12.26 5.14
N THR A 139 8.96 -12.22 4.15
CA THR A 139 9.09 -13.09 2.97
C THR A 139 9.94 -12.41 1.89
N PRO A 140 10.90 -13.11 1.26
CA PRO A 140 11.20 -14.54 1.39
C PRO A 140 12.30 -14.89 2.41
N ALA A 141 12.84 -13.91 3.13
CA ALA A 141 14.04 -14.08 3.96
C ALA A 141 13.85 -14.97 5.20
N GLY A 142 12.60 -15.28 5.58
CA GLY A 142 12.29 -16.16 6.72
C GLY A 142 12.46 -15.50 8.09
N ASN A 143 12.76 -14.19 8.11
CA ASN A 143 12.81 -13.39 9.34
C ASN A 143 11.39 -13.07 9.82
N VAL A 144 11.31 -12.43 10.99
CA VAL A 144 10.06 -11.92 11.56
C VAL A 144 10.18 -10.41 11.71
N ILE A 145 9.18 -9.67 11.22
CA ILE A 145 9.07 -8.24 11.45
C ILE A 145 8.13 -8.04 12.64
N ALA A 146 8.56 -7.27 13.61
CA ALA A 146 7.81 -6.90 14.79
C ALA A 146 7.40 -5.42 14.69
N LEU A 147 6.10 -5.17 14.65
CA LEU A 147 5.50 -3.85 14.45
C LEU A 147 4.70 -3.47 15.70
N ALA A 148 5.11 -2.42 16.41
CA ALA A 148 4.30 -1.84 17.47
C ALA A 148 3.42 -0.74 16.92
N VAL A 149 2.11 -0.91 17.00
CA VAL A 149 1.13 0.06 16.50
C VAL A 149 0.22 0.56 17.60
N ALA A 150 -0.30 1.77 17.46
CA ALA A 150 -1.27 2.33 18.39
C ALA A 150 -2.62 1.59 18.30
N PRO A 151 -3.46 1.60 19.37
CA PRO A 151 -4.76 0.95 19.39
C PRO A 151 -5.74 1.41 18.30
N HIS A 152 -5.55 2.63 17.77
CA HIS A 152 -6.38 3.22 16.73
C HIS A 152 -5.93 2.86 15.30
N CYS A 153 -4.94 1.97 15.14
CA CYS A 153 -4.39 1.63 13.82
C CYS A 153 -5.48 1.24 12.81
N SER A 154 -5.38 1.80 11.62
CA SER A 154 -6.27 1.60 10.47
C SER A 154 -5.51 1.89 9.17
N SER A 155 -6.20 1.76 8.03
CA SER A 155 -5.61 2.10 6.73
C SER A 155 -5.37 3.60 6.53
N ALA A 156 -6.08 4.45 7.28
CA ALA A 156 -5.97 5.91 7.17
C ALA A 156 -5.03 6.52 8.21
N ASP A 157 -4.83 5.82 9.33
CA ASP A 157 -3.96 6.22 10.42
C ASP A 157 -3.30 4.97 10.98
N THR A 158 -2.03 4.79 10.66
CA THR A 158 -1.29 3.57 10.99
C THR A 158 -0.75 3.57 12.42
N GLY A 159 -0.62 4.74 13.06
CA GLY A 159 -0.14 4.86 14.44
C GLY A 159 1.12 4.04 14.76
N LEU A 160 2.08 3.91 13.83
CA LEU A 160 3.30 3.12 14.06
C LEU A 160 4.14 3.76 15.17
N LEU A 161 4.39 3.01 16.24
CA LEU A 161 5.17 3.44 17.39
C LEU A 161 6.63 3.01 17.29
N ALA A 162 6.88 1.79 16.82
CA ALA A 162 8.22 1.23 16.61
C ALA A 162 8.15 0.01 15.69
N ASP A 163 9.26 -0.31 15.03
CA ASP A 163 9.43 -1.55 14.29
C ASP A 163 10.85 -2.12 14.45
N THR A 164 10.97 -3.44 14.31
CA THR A 164 12.26 -4.11 14.19
C THR A 164 12.12 -5.42 13.41
N THR A 165 13.23 -5.94 12.89
CA THR A 165 13.28 -7.24 12.22
C THR A 165 14.18 -8.19 13.00
N VAL A 166 13.65 -9.35 13.35
CA VAL A 166 14.32 -10.39 14.15
C VAL A 166 14.57 -11.61 13.26
N ARG A 167 15.80 -12.12 13.27
CA ARG A 167 16.12 -13.37 12.58
C ARG A 167 15.53 -14.54 13.33
N ARG A 168 14.87 -15.45 12.62
CA ARG A 168 14.41 -16.72 13.19
C ARG A 168 15.60 -17.68 13.30
N PRO A 169 15.84 -18.30 14.47
CA PRO A 169 16.93 -19.27 14.65
C PRO A 169 16.74 -20.54 13.82
#